data_AF-A0A9D5B057-F1
#
_entry.id   AF-A0A9D5B057-F1
#
_cell.length_a   1.000
_cell.length_b   1.000
_cell.length_c   1.000
_cell.angle_alpha   90.00
_cell.angle_beta   90.00
_cell.angle_gamma   90.00
#
_symmetry.space_group_name_H-M   'P 1'
#
loop_
_entity.id
_entity.type
_entity.pdbx_description
1 polymer ?
#
loop_
_entity_poly.entity_id
_entity_poly.type
_entity_poly.pdbx_seq_one_letter_code
_entity_poly.pdbx_strand_id
1 'polypeptide(L)'
;MGIISFALTGTAFILLGSLQSLRASQPNKLNKLFHITLSIFTSFITLSSIVSILNAKTSNDVVALPLHLQTLPISSLFLIHSLLSLFLPFLPSPLLNLITAFGFAEEFLLFYLQRKDPTGIENRYYDLLLVPIAVCVFSTLLELGSYESNIPQLGRGIGLILQGTWFVQMGFSLFSSYFVAEGCNLHFVSQGNYSLRCKGHPEYHRARAIATLQFNCHLALMVVVLVGFYSFTCGKIGDLGRSSTEGLKYTPLGAEMHSLESSVENFTLDSEDDDQEVKDGNAGREKVINGVNGNSSYH
;
A
#
# COMPACT_ATOMS: atom_id res chain seq x y z
N MET A 1 -6.47 -29.67 2.96
CA MET A 1 -6.63 -28.26 3.36
C MET A 1 -8.10 -28.01 3.61
N GLY A 2 -8.50 -27.72 4.85
CA GLY A 2 -9.90 -27.47 5.20
C GLY A 2 -10.15 -26.00 5.54
N ILE A 3 -11.40 -25.66 5.89
CA ILE A 3 -11.84 -24.30 6.28
C ILE A 3 -10.95 -23.66 7.35
N ILE A 4 -10.46 -24.45 8.31
CA ILE A 4 -9.58 -23.99 9.39
C ILE A 4 -8.26 -23.44 8.82
N SER A 5 -7.68 -24.10 7.81
CA SER A 5 -6.43 -23.64 7.19
C SER A 5 -6.63 -22.31 6.47
N PHE A 6 -7.72 -22.16 5.72
CA PHE A 6 -8.06 -20.91 5.04
C PHE A 6 -8.31 -19.78 6.03
N ALA A 7 -9.00 -20.07 7.14
CA ALA A 7 -9.25 -19.11 8.20
C ALA A 7 -7.95 -18.68 8.89
N LEU A 8 -7.07 -19.61 9.28
CA LEU A 8 -5.78 -19.31 9.92
C LEU A 8 -4.84 -18.53 9.01
N THR A 9 -4.73 -18.93 7.74
CA THR A 9 -3.95 -18.17 6.76
C THR A 9 -4.54 -16.78 6.58
N GLY A 10 -5.86 -16.68 6.39
CA GLY A 10 -6.55 -15.41 6.22
C GLY A 10 -6.37 -14.44 7.40
N THR A 11 -6.52 -14.92 8.64
CA THR A 11 -6.32 -14.09 9.84
C THR A 11 -4.88 -13.63 10.00
N ALA A 12 -3.90 -14.48 9.65
CA ALA A 12 -2.50 -14.09 9.67
C ALA A 12 -2.19 -12.98 8.63
N PHE A 13 -2.72 -13.08 7.41
CA PHE A 13 -2.59 -12.03 6.39
C PHE A 13 -3.27 -10.72 6.83
N ILE A 14 -4.45 -10.79 7.46
CA ILE A 14 -5.15 -9.62 8.03
C ILE A 14 -4.30 -8.96 9.12
N LEU A 15 -3.70 -9.75 10.02
CA LEU A 15 -2.83 -9.25 11.08
C LEU A 15 -1.59 -8.56 10.50
N LEU A 16 -0.90 -9.21 9.56
CA LEU A 16 0.27 -8.66 8.89
C LEU A 16 -0.05 -7.39 8.11
N GLY A 17 -1.18 -7.36 7.39
CA GLY A 17 -1.63 -6.19 6.63
C GLY A 17 -2.02 -5.01 7.54
N SER A 18 -2.65 -5.30 8.69
CA SER A 18 -2.96 -4.28 9.71
C SER A 18 -1.70 -3.69 10.31
N LEU A 19 -0.73 -4.54 10.63
CA LEU A 19 0.57 -4.17 11.19
C LEU A 19 1.40 -3.35 10.18
N GLN A 20 1.38 -3.75 8.91
CA GLN A 20 2.00 -3.03 7.80
C GLN A 20 1.35 -1.65 7.57
N SER A 21 0.01 -1.57 7.63
CA SER A 21 -0.72 -0.30 7.49
C SER A 21 -0.42 0.66 8.64
N LEU A 22 -0.34 0.15 9.87
CA LEU A 22 -0.02 0.97 11.04
C LEU A 22 1.46 1.39 11.07
N ARG A 23 2.36 0.54 10.55
CA ARG A 23 3.79 0.87 10.36
C ARG A 23 3.99 2.07 9.45
N ALA A 24 3.15 2.24 8.42
CA ALA A 24 3.19 3.42 7.54
C ALA A 24 2.94 4.74 8.30
N SER A 25 2.29 4.68 9.48
CA SER A 25 2.05 5.83 10.35
C SER A 25 3.06 5.94 11.51
N GLN A 26 3.47 4.82 12.11
CA GLN A 26 4.42 4.79 13.24
C GLN A 26 5.58 3.80 13.02
N PRO A 27 6.57 4.12 12.16
CA PRO A 27 7.59 3.18 11.74
C PRO A 27 8.46 2.68 12.92
N ASN A 28 8.96 3.58 13.76
CA ASN A 28 9.98 3.22 14.77
C ASN A 28 9.50 2.23 15.84
N LYS A 29 8.22 2.27 16.23
CA LYS A 29 7.67 1.41 17.28
C LYS A 29 7.26 0.03 16.75
N LEU A 30 6.81 -0.02 15.50
CA LEU A 30 6.13 -1.18 14.94
C LEU A 30 7.01 -2.03 13.99
N ASN A 31 8.15 -1.50 13.53
CA ASN A 31 9.08 -2.22 12.66
C ASN A 31 9.50 -3.58 13.24
N LYS A 32 9.99 -3.61 14.49
CA LYS A 32 10.44 -4.85 15.13
C LYS A 32 9.30 -5.86 15.29
N LEU A 33 8.14 -5.39 15.75
CA LEU A 33 6.96 -6.24 15.92
C LEU A 33 6.54 -6.86 14.58
N PHE A 34 6.50 -6.07 13.51
CA PHE A 34 6.19 -6.54 12.16
C PHE A 34 7.11 -7.66 11.71
N HIS A 35 8.43 -7.45 11.79
CA HIS A 35 9.39 -8.44 11.34
C HIS A 35 9.38 -9.71 12.22
N ILE A 36 9.14 -9.59 13.53
CA ILE A 36 8.96 -10.74 14.42
C ILE A 36 7.70 -11.54 14.05
N THR A 37 6.55 -10.88 13.90
CA THR A 37 5.30 -11.55 13.52
C THR A 37 5.41 -12.22 12.15
N LEU A 38 6.03 -11.55 11.17
CA LEU A 38 6.29 -12.10 9.85
C LEU A 38 7.22 -13.33 9.93
N SER A 39 8.27 -13.26 10.74
CA SER A 39 9.22 -14.36 10.92
C SER A 39 8.55 -15.60 11.53
N ILE A 40 7.73 -15.42 12.57
CA ILE A 40 6.97 -16.52 13.20
C ILE A 40 6.04 -17.18 12.19
N PHE A 41 5.28 -16.38 11.43
CA PHE A 41 4.31 -16.90 10.47
C PHE A 41 4.99 -17.65 9.32
N THR A 42 6.04 -17.07 8.74
CA THR A 42 6.78 -17.68 7.62
C THR A 42 7.55 -18.93 8.05
N SER A 43 8.13 -18.93 9.25
CA SER A 43 8.77 -20.12 9.86
C SER A 43 7.79 -21.27 10.06
N PHE A 44 6.55 -20.98 10.51
CA PHE A 44 5.52 -22.01 10.62
C PHE A 44 5.16 -22.63 9.26
N ILE A 45 5.07 -21.80 8.21
CA ILE A 45 4.78 -22.27 6.84
C ILE A 45 5.93 -23.09 6.27
N THR A 46 7.18 -22.64 6.43
CA THR A 46 8.35 -23.38 5.94
C THR A 46 8.46 -24.74 6.64
N LEU A 47 8.32 -24.76 7.98
CA LEU A 47 8.36 -26.01 8.75
C LEU A 47 7.23 -26.96 8.32
N SER A 48 6.00 -26.44 8.20
CA SER A 48 4.85 -27.24 7.75
C SER A 48 5.09 -27.81 6.35
N SER A 49 5.68 -27.03 5.44
CA SER A 49 6.00 -27.48 4.09
C SER A 49 7.08 -28.55 4.07
N ILE A 50 8.13 -28.40 4.88
CA ILE A 50 9.20 -29.41 5.02
C ILE A 50 8.62 -30.73 5.58
N VAL A 51 7.81 -30.66 6.65
CA VAL A 51 7.17 -31.84 7.23
C VAL A 51 6.26 -32.52 6.21
N SER A 52 5.45 -31.77 5.47
CA SER A 52 4.61 -32.33 4.40
C SER A 52 5.41 -32.99 3.29
N ILE A 53 6.54 -32.42 2.87
CA ILE A 53 7.42 -33.00 1.84
C ILE A 53 8.03 -34.31 2.32
N LEU A 54 8.51 -34.36 3.57
CA LEU A 54 9.07 -35.58 4.17
C LEU A 54 8.00 -36.67 4.29
N ASN A 55 6.79 -36.29 4.69
CA ASN A 55 5.66 -37.22 4.79
C ASN A 55 5.24 -37.73 3.40
N ALA A 56 5.09 -36.85 2.42
CA ALA A 56 4.72 -37.21 1.05
C ALA A 56 5.76 -38.14 0.39
N LYS A 57 7.05 -37.92 0.66
CA LYS A 57 8.13 -38.82 0.23
C LYS A 57 8.02 -40.21 0.88
N THR A 58 7.61 -40.26 2.15
CA THR A 58 7.44 -41.52 2.89
C THR A 58 6.18 -42.26 2.45
N SER A 59 5.10 -41.54 2.13
CA SER A 59 3.80 -42.12 1.76
C SER A 59 3.59 -42.31 0.26
N ASN A 60 4.57 -41.97 -0.59
CA ASN A 60 4.45 -41.93 -2.05
C ASN A 60 3.23 -41.12 -2.56
N ASP A 61 2.86 -40.03 -1.87
CA ASP A 61 1.78 -39.13 -2.33
C ASP A 61 2.31 -38.19 -3.41
N VAL A 62 2.11 -38.58 -4.67
CA VAL A 62 2.59 -37.87 -5.86
C VAL A 62 1.89 -36.52 -6.10
N VAL A 63 0.78 -36.24 -5.42
CA VAL A 63 -0.06 -35.05 -5.67
C VAL A 63 0.21 -33.95 -4.66
N ALA A 64 0.45 -34.29 -3.39
CA ALA A 64 0.75 -33.30 -2.35
C ALA A 64 2.17 -32.71 -2.52
N LEU A 65 3.10 -33.48 -3.05
CA LEU A 65 4.51 -33.11 -3.16
C LEU A 65 4.77 -31.85 -4.02
N PRO A 66 4.24 -31.71 -5.25
CA PRO A 66 4.53 -30.55 -6.10
C PRO A 66 4.03 -29.22 -5.51
N LEU A 67 2.85 -29.24 -4.87
CA LEU A 67 2.25 -28.05 -4.28
C LEU A 67 3.09 -27.51 -3.10
N HIS A 68 3.54 -28.40 -2.22
CA HIS A 68 4.39 -28.00 -1.10
C HIS A 68 5.79 -27.58 -1.56
N LEU A 69 6.30 -28.16 -2.65
CA LEU A 69 7.59 -27.78 -3.23
C LEU A 69 7.58 -26.36 -3.80
N GLN A 70 6.45 -25.92 -4.38
CA GLN A 70 6.28 -24.54 -4.87
C GLN A 70 6.06 -23.53 -3.73
N THR A 71 5.47 -23.94 -2.60
CA THR A 71 5.22 -23.04 -1.45
C THR A 71 6.48 -22.76 -0.62
N LEU A 72 7.45 -23.69 -0.63
CA LEU A 72 8.71 -23.58 0.10
C LEU A 72 9.59 -22.39 -0.31
N PRO A 73 9.88 -22.12 -1.61
CA PRO A 73 10.69 -20.96 -2.01
C PRO A 73 10.03 -19.63 -1.64
N ILE A 74 8.71 -19.50 -1.85
CA ILE A 74 7.94 -18.30 -1.51
C ILE A 74 8.08 -17.98 -0.02
N SER A 75 7.81 -18.97 0.84
CA SER A 75 7.90 -18.78 2.29
C SER A 75 9.33 -18.54 2.77
N SER A 76 10.34 -19.11 2.08
CA SER A 76 11.76 -18.83 2.32
C SER A 76 12.13 -17.38 2.02
N LEU A 77 11.65 -16.79 0.92
CA LEU A 77 11.93 -15.39 0.57
C LEU A 77 11.40 -14.42 1.64
N PHE A 78 10.16 -14.63 2.10
CA PHE A 78 9.59 -13.81 3.18
C PHE A 78 10.30 -14.03 4.52
N LEU A 79 10.75 -15.26 4.79
CA LEU A 79 11.55 -15.56 5.98
C LEU A 79 12.90 -14.83 5.92
N ILE A 80 13.63 -14.92 4.81
CA ILE A 80 14.90 -14.21 4.59
C ILE A 80 14.70 -12.71 4.75
N HIS A 81 13.66 -12.12 4.14
CA HIS A 81 13.33 -10.71 4.31
C HIS A 81 13.14 -10.33 5.79
N SER A 82 12.41 -11.15 6.56
CA SER A 82 12.16 -10.89 7.99
C SER A 82 13.42 -10.97 8.85
N LEU A 83 14.27 -11.98 8.63
CA LEU A 83 15.51 -12.18 9.38
C LEU A 83 16.54 -11.10 9.03
N LEU A 84 16.68 -10.78 7.75
CA LEU A 84 17.60 -9.77 7.26
C LEU A 84 17.25 -8.39 7.83
N SER A 85 15.96 -8.06 7.90
CA SER A 85 15.47 -6.83 8.52
C SER A 85 15.69 -6.78 10.04
N LEU A 86 15.73 -7.92 10.72
CA LEU A 86 15.90 -8.00 12.18
C LEU A 86 17.36 -8.01 12.62
N PHE A 87 18.20 -8.79 11.93
CA PHE A 87 19.61 -9.01 12.30
C PHE A 87 20.58 -8.06 11.61
N LEU A 88 20.22 -7.52 10.45
CA LEU A 88 21.09 -6.67 9.65
C LEU A 88 20.37 -5.35 9.30
N PRO A 89 20.11 -4.48 10.30
CA PRO A 89 19.41 -3.21 10.10
C PRO A 89 20.16 -2.22 9.19
N PHE A 90 21.44 -2.47 8.91
CA PHE A 90 22.28 -1.66 8.03
C PHE A 90 22.05 -1.94 6.54
N LEU A 91 21.23 -2.94 6.18
CA LEU A 91 21.01 -3.25 4.78
C LEU A 91 20.21 -2.15 4.06
N PRO A 92 20.54 -1.88 2.79
CA PRO A 92 19.76 -0.96 1.96
C PRO A 92 18.31 -1.43 1.81
N SER A 93 17.35 -0.55 2.08
CA SER A 93 15.91 -0.81 1.89
C SER A 93 15.52 -1.31 0.49
N PRO A 94 16.15 -0.85 -0.62
CA PRO A 94 15.84 -1.37 -1.95
C PRO A 94 16.08 -2.87 -2.11
N LEU A 95 17.13 -3.42 -1.47
CA LEU A 95 17.42 -4.85 -1.54
C LEU A 95 16.37 -5.67 -0.78
N LEU A 96 15.93 -5.17 0.39
CA LEU A 96 14.85 -5.79 1.16
C LEU A 96 13.53 -5.78 0.39
N ASN A 97 13.19 -4.66 -0.25
CA ASN A 97 11.97 -4.55 -1.03
C ASN A 97 12.04 -5.41 -2.30
N LEU A 98 13.22 -5.60 -2.91
CA LEU A 98 13.40 -6.50 -4.05
C LEU A 98 13.08 -7.95 -3.66
N ILE A 99 13.59 -8.42 -2.51
CA ILE A 99 13.28 -9.76 -1.99
C ILE A 99 11.77 -9.92 -1.78
N THR A 100 11.12 -8.91 -1.19
CA THR A 100 9.66 -8.89 -0.99
C THR A 100 8.90 -8.91 -2.31
N ALA A 101 9.35 -8.15 -3.32
CA ALA A 101 8.74 -8.11 -4.65
C ALA A 101 8.81 -9.48 -5.32
N PHE A 102 9.96 -10.17 -5.25
CA PHE A 102 10.08 -11.54 -5.74
C PHE A 102 9.17 -12.50 -4.97
N GLY A 103 9.06 -12.37 -3.65
CA GLY A 103 8.14 -13.19 -2.84
C GLY A 103 6.68 -13.06 -3.31
N PHE A 104 6.19 -11.84 -3.54
CA PHE A 104 4.84 -11.63 -4.06
C PHE A 104 4.68 -12.05 -5.53
N ALA A 105 5.73 -11.89 -6.35
CA ALA A 105 5.70 -12.32 -7.75
C ALA A 105 5.64 -13.85 -7.87
N GLU A 106 6.39 -14.57 -7.04
CA GLU A 106 6.31 -16.03 -6.97
C GLU A 106 4.94 -16.48 -6.43
N GLU A 107 4.39 -15.80 -5.42
CA GLU A 107 3.04 -16.08 -4.94
C GLU A 107 1.98 -15.88 -6.04
N PHE A 108 2.07 -14.78 -6.79
CA PHE A 108 1.20 -14.52 -7.94
C PHE A 108 1.31 -15.64 -8.98
N LEU A 109 2.54 -16.02 -9.32
CA LEU A 109 2.80 -17.06 -10.31
C LEU A 109 2.27 -18.42 -9.86
N LEU A 110 2.40 -18.75 -8.57
CA LEU A 110 1.86 -19.96 -7.98
C LEU A 110 0.36 -20.04 -8.23
N PHE A 111 -0.42 -19.03 -7.85
CA PHE A 111 -1.87 -19.08 -8.05
C PHE A 111 -2.28 -18.97 -9.53
N TYR A 112 -1.52 -18.25 -10.35
CA TYR A 112 -1.78 -18.15 -11.79
C TYR A 112 -1.58 -19.49 -12.53
N LEU A 113 -0.56 -20.26 -12.13
CA LEU A 113 -0.22 -21.55 -12.73
C LEU A 113 -0.95 -22.74 -12.07
N GLN A 114 -1.48 -22.60 -10.86
CA GLN A 114 -2.19 -23.64 -10.11
C GLN A 114 -3.60 -23.97 -10.66
N ARG A 115 -3.85 -23.79 -11.95
CA ARG A 115 -5.09 -24.25 -12.59
C ARG A 115 -5.09 -25.77 -12.66
N LYS A 116 -5.76 -26.40 -11.68
CA LYS A 116 -5.87 -27.86 -11.58
C LYS A 116 -6.80 -28.43 -12.64
N ASP A 117 -8.06 -27.99 -12.64
CA ASP A 117 -9.12 -28.51 -13.50
C ASP A 117 -9.87 -27.36 -14.18
N PRO A 118 -9.90 -27.24 -15.53
CA PRO A 118 -10.57 -26.12 -16.20
C PRO A 118 -12.08 -26.03 -15.90
N THR A 119 -12.68 -27.14 -15.47
CA THR A 119 -14.08 -27.28 -15.09
C THR A 119 -14.37 -26.99 -13.61
N GLY A 120 -13.33 -26.82 -12.79
CA GLY A 120 -13.48 -26.52 -11.36
C GLY A 120 -13.84 -25.06 -11.15
N ILE A 121 -14.82 -24.79 -10.28
CA ILE A 121 -15.20 -23.41 -9.92
C ILE A 121 -14.17 -22.76 -8.99
N GLU A 122 -13.39 -23.55 -8.25
CA GLU A 122 -12.30 -23.08 -7.39
C GLU A 122 -11.26 -22.23 -8.14
N ASN A 123 -11.03 -22.52 -9.42
CA ASN A 123 -10.13 -21.72 -10.27
C ASN A 123 -10.59 -20.27 -10.35
N ARG A 124 -11.90 -20.01 -10.39
CA ARG A 124 -12.41 -18.64 -10.43
C ARG A 124 -12.09 -17.91 -9.13
N TYR A 125 -12.15 -18.59 -7.99
CA TYR A 125 -11.78 -18.01 -6.70
C TYR A 125 -10.28 -17.68 -6.63
N TYR A 126 -9.42 -18.56 -7.17
CA TYR A 126 -7.97 -18.29 -7.29
C TYR A 126 -7.67 -17.15 -8.27
N ASP A 127 -8.33 -17.09 -9.42
CA ASP A 127 -8.19 -15.97 -10.37
C ASP A 127 -8.51 -14.62 -9.70
N LEU A 128 -9.51 -14.59 -8.81
CA LEU A 128 -9.88 -13.38 -8.07
C LEU A 128 -8.86 -13.05 -6.96
N LEU A 129 -8.20 -14.06 -6.39
CA LEU A 129 -7.10 -13.88 -5.42
C LEU A 129 -5.85 -13.23 -6.06
N LEU A 130 -5.65 -13.34 -7.37
CA LEU A 130 -4.55 -12.66 -8.05
C LEU A 130 -4.64 -11.13 -7.94
N VAL A 131 -5.85 -10.57 -7.83
CA VAL A 131 -6.06 -9.12 -7.74
C VAL A 131 -5.38 -8.51 -6.51
N PRO A 132 -5.65 -8.95 -5.27
CA PRO A 132 -4.95 -8.41 -4.09
C PRO A 132 -3.44 -8.69 -4.11
N ILE A 133 -3.00 -9.83 -4.64
CA ILE A 133 -1.57 -10.13 -4.76
C ILE A 133 -0.90 -9.13 -5.74
N ALA A 134 -1.55 -8.83 -6.86
CA ALA A 134 -1.07 -7.83 -7.81
C ALA A 134 -0.98 -6.43 -7.19
N VAL A 135 -1.91 -6.06 -6.30
CA VAL A 135 -1.83 -4.82 -5.51
C VAL A 135 -0.58 -4.83 -4.62
N CYS A 136 -0.27 -5.95 -3.96
CA CYS A 136 0.96 -6.10 -3.15
C CYS A 136 2.23 -6.00 -3.99
N VAL A 137 2.28 -6.64 -5.17
CA VAL A 137 3.40 -6.55 -6.13
C VAL A 137 3.59 -5.10 -6.56
N PHE A 138 2.54 -4.47 -7.10
CA PHE A 138 2.62 -3.11 -7.62
C PHE A 138 3.02 -2.11 -6.53
N SER A 139 2.44 -2.23 -5.34
CA SER A 139 2.80 -1.39 -4.19
C SER A 139 4.28 -1.57 -3.80
N THR A 140 4.80 -2.79 -3.84
CA THR A 140 6.22 -3.04 -3.53
C THR A 140 7.14 -2.48 -4.62
N LEU A 141 6.76 -2.58 -5.90
CA LEU A 141 7.51 -1.99 -7.02
C LEU A 141 7.51 -0.45 -6.96
N LEU A 142 6.39 0.17 -6.58
CA LEU A 142 6.33 1.61 -6.34
C LEU A 142 7.27 2.04 -5.21
N GLU A 143 7.41 1.22 -4.16
CA GLU A 143 8.36 1.47 -3.06
C GLU A 143 9.84 1.34 -3.51
N LEU A 144 10.13 0.58 -4.57
CA LEU A 144 11.47 0.56 -5.19
C LEU A 144 11.73 1.84 -6.00
N GLY A 145 10.72 2.31 -6.74
CA GLY A 145 10.85 3.46 -7.64
C GLY A 145 10.75 4.83 -6.96
N SER A 146 10.09 4.91 -5.81
CA SER A 146 9.83 6.16 -5.09
C SER A 146 10.35 6.07 -3.64
N TYR A 147 11.26 6.97 -3.27
CA TYR A 147 11.89 6.99 -1.94
C TYR A 147 11.10 7.77 -0.87
N GLU A 148 10.21 8.70 -1.27
CA GLU A 148 9.74 9.76 -0.36
C GLU A 148 8.29 9.60 0.17
N SER A 149 7.56 8.54 -0.19
CA SER A 149 6.14 8.40 0.21
C SER A 149 5.82 7.10 0.94
N ASN A 150 4.95 7.19 1.96
CA ASN A 150 4.43 6.04 2.71
C ASN A 150 3.19 5.41 2.04
N ILE A 151 2.71 5.97 0.93
CA ILE A 151 1.53 5.48 0.20
C ILE A 151 1.73 4.05 -0.32
N PRO A 152 2.88 3.68 -0.91
CA PRO A 152 3.11 2.30 -1.34
C PRO A 152 3.10 1.31 -0.17
N GLN A 153 3.63 1.69 0.99
CA GLN A 153 3.59 0.85 2.19
C GLN A 153 2.17 0.62 2.70
N LEU A 154 1.33 1.66 2.66
CA LEU A 154 -0.10 1.55 3.00
C LEU A 154 -0.85 0.69 1.98
N GLY A 155 -0.58 0.89 0.69
CA GLY A 155 -1.16 0.08 -0.40
C GLY A 155 -0.85 -1.41 -0.24
N ARG A 156 0.39 -1.76 0.10
CA ARG A 156 0.77 -3.15 0.45
C ARG A 156 0.00 -3.67 1.65
N GLY A 157 -0.14 -2.87 2.71
CA GLY A 157 -0.92 -3.24 3.90
C GLY A 157 -2.39 -3.53 3.58
N ILE A 158 -3.03 -2.68 2.77
CA ILE A 158 -4.41 -2.85 2.30
C ILE A 158 -4.53 -4.10 1.41
N GLY A 159 -3.58 -4.32 0.51
CA GLY A 159 -3.53 -5.51 -0.34
C GLY A 159 -3.49 -6.80 0.48
N LEU A 160 -2.66 -6.86 1.53
CA LEU A 160 -2.58 -7.99 2.46
C LEU A 160 -3.89 -8.21 3.24
N ILE A 161 -4.56 -7.13 3.68
CA ILE A 161 -5.87 -7.23 4.34
C ILE A 161 -6.93 -7.79 3.38
N LEU A 162 -6.96 -7.29 2.14
CA LEU A 162 -7.88 -7.76 1.11
C LEU A 162 -7.61 -9.23 0.77
N GLN A 163 -6.34 -9.62 0.63
CA GLN A 163 -5.90 -11.00 0.44
C GLN A 163 -6.36 -11.91 1.58
N GLY A 164 -6.10 -11.51 2.84
CA GLY A 164 -6.45 -12.29 4.01
C GLY A 164 -7.94 -12.45 4.22
N THR A 165 -8.72 -11.37 4.06
CA THR A 165 -10.18 -11.45 4.16
C THR A 165 -10.79 -12.27 3.03
N TRP A 166 -10.25 -12.18 1.80
CA TRP A 166 -10.67 -13.03 0.70
C TRP A 166 -10.36 -14.50 0.95
N PHE A 167 -9.21 -14.84 1.56
CA PHE A 167 -8.91 -16.21 2.01
C PHE A 167 -9.97 -16.76 2.96
N VAL A 168 -10.38 -15.97 3.96
CA VAL A 168 -11.46 -16.36 4.88
C VAL A 168 -12.76 -16.62 4.10
N GLN A 169 -13.16 -15.68 3.23
CA GLN A 169 -14.40 -15.79 2.45
C GLN A 169 -14.39 -16.98 1.47
N MET A 170 -13.26 -17.23 0.80
CA MET A 170 -13.06 -18.42 -0.03
C MET A 170 -13.19 -19.70 0.79
N GLY A 171 -12.59 -19.74 1.99
CA GLY A 171 -12.70 -20.87 2.90
C GLY A 171 -14.16 -21.20 3.24
N PHE A 172 -14.96 -20.20 3.57
CA PHE A 172 -16.39 -20.40 3.81
C PHE A 172 -17.14 -20.82 2.54
N SER A 173 -16.87 -20.17 1.39
CA SER A 173 -17.61 -20.41 0.15
C SER A 173 -17.34 -21.80 -0.46
N LEU A 174 -16.14 -22.35 -0.25
CA LEU A 174 -15.75 -23.64 -0.81
C LEU A 174 -16.07 -24.82 0.12
N PHE A 175 -15.96 -24.63 1.44
CA PHE A 175 -16.04 -25.73 2.41
C PHE A 175 -17.30 -25.73 3.28
N SER A 176 -18.08 -24.65 3.31
CA SER A 176 -19.32 -24.61 4.11
C SER A 176 -20.53 -25.01 3.26
N SER A 177 -21.21 -26.08 3.67
CA SER A 177 -22.38 -26.63 2.95
C SER A 177 -23.51 -25.62 2.72
N TYR A 178 -23.59 -24.56 3.53
CA TYR A 178 -24.61 -23.51 3.40
C TYR A 178 -24.22 -22.41 2.38
N PHE A 179 -22.92 -22.20 2.15
CA PHE A 179 -22.40 -21.13 1.29
C PHE A 179 -21.92 -21.64 -0.08
N VAL A 180 -21.80 -22.96 -0.25
CA VAL A 180 -21.49 -23.58 -1.55
C VAL A 180 -22.65 -23.33 -2.52
N ALA A 181 -22.32 -23.00 -3.77
CA ALA A 181 -23.30 -22.76 -4.82
C ALA A 181 -24.21 -23.99 -5.00
N GLU A 182 -25.51 -23.73 -5.00
CA GLU A 182 -26.55 -24.74 -5.14
C GLU A 182 -26.36 -25.55 -6.43
N GLY A 183 -26.29 -26.88 -6.30
CA GLY A 183 -26.00 -27.77 -7.43
C GLY A 183 -24.51 -28.08 -7.65
N CYS A 184 -23.62 -27.58 -6.80
CA CYS A 184 -22.21 -27.97 -6.77
C CYS A 184 -21.89 -28.82 -5.53
N ASN A 185 -21.02 -29.83 -5.71
CA ASN A 185 -20.60 -30.74 -4.65
C ASN A 185 -19.07 -30.77 -4.57
N LEU A 186 -18.55 -30.79 -3.35
CA LEU A 186 -17.12 -30.78 -3.07
C LEU A 186 -16.57 -32.20 -3.16
N HIS A 187 -15.73 -32.44 -4.18
CA HIS A 187 -15.07 -33.73 -4.36
C HIS A 187 -13.64 -33.66 -3.83
N PHE A 188 -13.36 -34.43 -2.78
CA PHE A 188 -12.03 -34.56 -2.20
C PHE A 188 -11.32 -35.77 -2.81
N VAL A 189 -10.17 -35.55 -3.44
CA VAL A 189 -9.32 -36.61 -4.01
C VAL A 189 -8.14 -36.91 -3.09
N SER A 190 -7.47 -35.88 -2.55
CA SER A 190 -6.37 -36.03 -1.59
C SER A 190 -6.11 -34.76 -0.76
N GLN A 191 -5.13 -34.78 0.15
CA GLN A 191 -4.76 -33.62 0.95
C GLN A 191 -4.28 -32.48 0.04
N GLY A 192 -5.13 -31.49 -0.17
CA GLY A 192 -4.83 -30.36 -1.05
C GLY A 192 -5.27 -30.55 -2.50
N ASN A 193 -5.80 -31.72 -2.88
CA ASN A 193 -6.50 -31.94 -4.14
C ASN A 193 -8.01 -32.09 -3.89
N TYR A 194 -8.72 -30.98 -3.99
CA TYR A 194 -10.18 -30.91 -3.98
C TYR A 194 -10.63 -30.19 -5.24
N SER A 195 -11.76 -30.61 -5.79
CA SER A 195 -12.42 -29.89 -6.88
C SER A 195 -13.90 -29.70 -6.53
N LEU A 196 -14.43 -28.51 -6.78
CA LEU A 196 -15.84 -28.23 -6.59
C LEU A 196 -16.54 -28.45 -7.94
N ARG A 197 -17.30 -29.54 -8.05
CA ARG A 197 -17.92 -30.00 -9.30
C ARG A 197 -19.41 -29.66 -9.30
N CYS A 198 -19.85 -28.95 -10.34
CA CYS A 198 -21.27 -28.61 -10.52
C CYS A 198 -21.97 -29.63 -11.43
N LYS A 199 -23.26 -29.88 -11.18
CA LYS A 199 -24.05 -30.91 -11.89
C LYS A 199 -24.18 -30.67 -13.40
N GLY A 200 -24.09 -29.42 -13.84
CA GLY A 200 -24.22 -29.05 -15.25
C GLY A 200 -23.58 -27.70 -15.59
N HIS A 201 -23.61 -27.40 -16.89
CA HIS A 201 -23.12 -26.14 -17.45
C HIS A 201 -23.85 -24.89 -16.89
N PRO A 202 -25.19 -24.86 -16.75
CA PRO A 202 -25.85 -23.67 -16.21
C PRO A 202 -25.50 -23.43 -14.73
N GLU A 203 -25.38 -24.47 -13.91
CA GLU A 203 -24.97 -24.36 -12.50
C GLU A 203 -23.53 -23.86 -12.38
N TYR A 204 -22.64 -24.31 -13.26
CA TYR A 204 -21.26 -23.82 -13.32
C TYR A 204 -21.18 -22.32 -13.60
N HIS A 205 -21.92 -21.81 -14.60
CA HIS A 205 -21.95 -20.38 -14.91
C HIS A 205 -22.56 -19.56 -13.78
N ARG A 206 -23.63 -20.07 -13.15
CA ARG A 206 -24.23 -19.44 -11.96
C ARG A 206 -23.21 -19.35 -10.82
N ALA A 207 -22.52 -20.43 -10.51
CA ALA A 207 -21.50 -20.45 -9.45
C ALA A 207 -20.35 -19.47 -9.76
N ARG A 208 -19.91 -19.37 -11.02
CA ARG A 208 -18.89 -18.43 -11.48
C ARG A 208 -19.32 -16.97 -11.36
N ALA A 209 -20.58 -16.69 -11.67
CA ALA A 209 -21.16 -15.37 -11.47
C ALA A 209 -21.24 -15.02 -9.98
N ILE A 210 -21.68 -15.95 -9.12
CA ILE A 210 -21.73 -15.77 -7.66
C ILE A 210 -20.35 -15.46 -7.09
N ALA A 211 -19.32 -16.22 -7.45
CA ALA A 211 -17.95 -15.96 -6.99
C ALA A 211 -17.45 -14.56 -7.38
N THR A 212 -17.75 -14.12 -8.60
CA THR A 212 -17.39 -12.79 -9.09
C THR A 212 -18.16 -11.69 -8.36
N LEU A 213 -19.46 -11.88 -8.11
CA LEU A 213 -20.29 -10.96 -7.35
C LEU A 213 -19.82 -10.85 -5.89
N GLN A 214 -19.50 -11.98 -5.26
CA GLN A 214 -18.94 -12.06 -3.91
C GLN A 214 -17.66 -11.21 -3.80
N PHE A 215 -16.74 -11.35 -4.75
CA PHE A 215 -15.50 -10.57 -4.75
C PHE A 215 -15.75 -9.08 -4.97
N ASN A 216 -16.61 -8.72 -5.94
CA ASN A 216 -16.92 -7.30 -6.21
C ASN A 216 -17.60 -6.63 -5.01
N CYS A 217 -18.54 -7.33 -4.35
CA CYS A 217 -19.18 -6.83 -3.12
C CYS A 217 -18.16 -6.69 -1.99
N HIS A 218 -17.29 -7.69 -1.81
CA HIS A 218 -16.22 -7.67 -0.82
C HIS A 218 -15.25 -6.49 -1.02
N LEU A 219 -14.83 -6.27 -2.27
CA LEU A 219 -13.97 -5.16 -2.66
C LEU A 219 -14.66 -3.81 -2.42
N ALA A 220 -15.93 -3.66 -2.83
CA ALA A 220 -16.70 -2.45 -2.60
C ALA A 220 -16.85 -2.13 -1.10
N LEU A 221 -17.16 -3.14 -0.28
CA LEU A 221 -17.25 -2.99 1.17
C LEU A 221 -15.91 -2.57 1.77
N MET A 222 -14.81 -3.16 1.33
CA MET A 222 -13.47 -2.76 1.77
C MET A 222 -13.18 -1.29 1.45
N VAL A 223 -13.50 -0.83 0.24
CA VAL A 223 -13.31 0.58 -0.14
C VAL A 223 -14.17 1.50 0.73
N VAL A 224 -15.45 1.17 0.96
CA VAL A 224 -16.33 1.95 1.83
C VAL A 224 -15.78 2.04 3.26
N VAL A 225 -15.30 0.93 3.81
CA VAL A 225 -14.70 0.91 5.16
C VAL A 225 -13.43 1.75 5.21
N LEU A 226 -12.55 1.67 4.20
CA LEU A 226 -11.32 2.46 4.14
C LEU A 226 -11.61 3.96 4.04
N VAL A 227 -12.53 4.36 3.15
CA VAL A 227 -12.95 5.76 2.99
C VAL A 227 -13.65 6.26 4.24
N GLY A 228 -14.52 5.45 4.85
CA GLY A 228 -15.21 5.78 6.11
C GLY A 228 -14.22 5.97 7.26
N PHE A 229 -13.24 5.07 7.39
CA PHE A 229 -12.18 5.18 8.39
C PHE A 229 -11.29 6.42 8.18
N TYR A 230 -10.91 6.69 6.92
CA TYR A 230 -10.16 7.89 6.58
C TYR A 230 -10.94 9.17 6.89
N SER A 231 -12.22 9.22 6.52
CA SER A 231 -13.10 10.36 6.80
C SER A 231 -13.30 10.57 8.30
N PHE A 232 -13.43 9.50 9.08
CA PHE A 232 -13.55 9.58 10.54
C PHE A 232 -12.26 10.09 11.19
N THR A 233 -11.09 9.60 10.75
CA THR A 233 -9.81 10.05 11.30
C THR A 233 -9.52 11.51 10.93
N CYS A 234 -9.73 11.90 9.67
CA CYS A 234 -9.60 13.29 9.23
C CYS A 234 -10.64 14.22 9.88
N GLY A 235 -11.90 13.79 10.00
CA GLY A 235 -12.95 14.58 10.65
C GLY A 235 -12.65 14.85 12.13
N LYS A 236 -12.14 13.85 12.86
CA LYS A 236 -11.78 14.00 14.27
C LYS A 236 -10.53 14.87 14.49
N ILE A 237 -9.60 14.88 13.55
CA ILE A 237 -8.43 15.75 13.55
C ILE A 237 -8.81 17.19 13.15
N GLY A 238 -9.72 17.37 12.21
CA GLY A 238 -10.28 18.68 11.85
C GLY A 238 -11.08 19.32 12.98
N ASP A 239 -11.84 18.54 13.74
CA ASP A 239 -12.63 19.01 14.88
C ASP A 239 -11.74 19.39 16.09
N LEU A 240 -10.66 18.64 16.32
CA LEU A 240 -9.65 18.98 17.34
C LEU A 240 -8.81 20.21 16.94
N GLY A 241 -8.53 20.39 15.64
CA GLY A 241 -7.92 21.60 15.10
C GLY A 241 -8.84 22.82 15.19
N ARG A 242 -10.15 22.66 15.07
CA ARG A 242 -11.14 23.74 15.16
C ARG A 242 -11.34 24.26 16.59
N SER A 243 -11.10 23.44 17.61
CA SER A 243 -11.09 23.88 19.02
C SER A 243 -9.80 24.63 19.41
N SER A 244 -8.67 24.33 18.77
CA SER A 244 -7.38 25.04 18.98
C SER A 244 -7.16 26.25 18.05
N THR A 245 -8.14 26.59 17.19
CA THR A 245 -8.04 27.73 16.27
C THR A 245 -8.80 28.96 16.80
N GLU A 246 -8.45 29.41 18.01
CA GLU A 246 -8.48 30.85 18.32
C GLU A 246 -7.17 31.54 17.87
N GLY A 247 -6.21 30.80 17.31
CA GLY A 247 -4.87 31.31 16.95
C GLY A 247 -4.55 31.48 15.45
N LEU A 248 -5.28 30.87 14.52
CA LEU A 248 -5.08 31.13 13.08
C LEU A 248 -6.26 31.92 12.51
N LYS A 249 -6.21 33.22 12.77
CA LYS A 249 -6.89 34.23 11.96
C LYS A 249 -6.31 34.12 10.55
N TYR A 250 -7.08 33.54 9.62
CA TYR A 250 -6.81 33.74 8.21
C TYR A 250 -6.96 35.24 7.95
N THR A 251 -5.86 35.93 7.67
CA THR A 251 -5.91 37.31 7.22
C THR A 251 -6.18 37.25 5.72
N PRO A 252 -7.38 37.62 5.24
CA PRO A 252 -7.60 37.72 3.81
C PRO A 252 -6.61 38.73 3.23
N LEU A 253 -6.08 38.41 2.04
CA LEU A 253 -5.01 39.10 1.33
C LEU A 253 -5.33 40.56 0.90
N GLY A 254 -6.35 41.19 1.50
CA GLY A 254 -6.76 42.58 1.29
C GLY A 254 -6.79 43.44 2.56
N ALA A 255 -6.47 42.89 3.74
CA ALA A 255 -6.48 43.67 4.99
C ALA A 255 -5.33 44.71 5.07
N GLU A 256 -4.27 44.55 4.27
CA GLU A 256 -3.15 45.51 4.20
C GLU A 256 -3.44 46.70 3.28
N MET A 257 -4.44 46.62 2.40
CA MET A 257 -4.75 47.69 1.45
C MET A 257 -5.34 48.93 2.15
N HIS A 258 -6.12 48.73 3.22
CA HIS A 258 -6.65 49.83 4.04
C HIS A 258 -5.58 50.52 4.91
N SER A 259 -4.49 49.84 5.24
CA SER A 259 -3.36 50.41 6.00
C SER A 259 -2.51 51.34 5.12
N LEU A 260 -2.33 50.96 3.85
CA LEU A 260 -1.65 51.78 2.86
C LEU A 260 -2.48 53.01 2.44
N GLU A 261 -3.81 52.91 2.42
CA GLU A 261 -4.67 54.07 2.12
C GLU A 261 -4.62 55.12 3.23
N SER A 262 -4.53 54.71 4.51
CA SER A 262 -4.32 55.61 5.65
C SER A 262 -2.94 56.28 5.68
N SER A 263 -1.94 55.73 5.00
CA SER A 263 -0.58 56.29 4.98
C SER A 263 -0.27 57.11 3.72
N VAL A 264 -1.17 57.12 2.73
CA VAL A 264 -1.07 57.95 1.52
C VAL A 264 -1.71 59.35 1.70
N GLU A 265 -2.52 59.58 2.76
CA GLU A 265 -3.12 60.89 3.02
C GLU A 265 -2.13 62.00 3.45
N ASN A 266 -0.84 61.69 3.68
CA ASN A 266 0.14 62.67 4.17
C ASN A 266 1.25 63.03 3.17
N PHE A 267 1.02 62.82 1.87
CA PHE A 267 1.95 63.23 0.81
C PHE A 267 1.61 64.65 0.32
N THR A 268 1.90 65.67 1.13
CA THR A 268 1.87 67.07 0.68
C THR A 268 3.12 67.38 -0.14
N LEU A 269 2.92 67.64 -1.43
CA LEU A 269 3.92 68.22 -2.32
C LEU A 269 4.19 69.66 -1.87
N ASP A 270 5.31 69.86 -1.16
CA ASP A 270 5.83 71.19 -0.88
C ASP A 270 6.40 71.74 -2.19
N SER A 271 5.73 72.75 -2.74
CA SER A 271 6.19 73.46 -3.93
C SER A 271 7.13 74.55 -3.45
N GLU A 272 8.44 74.35 -3.61
CA GLU A 272 9.45 75.36 -3.32
C GLU A 272 9.31 76.50 -4.36
N ASP A 273 8.77 77.63 -3.92
CA ASP A 273 8.80 78.89 -4.67
C ASP A 273 10.21 79.49 -4.64
N ASP A 274 10.69 79.86 -5.83
CA ASP A 274 11.98 80.49 -6.11
C ASP A 274 12.10 81.87 -5.44
N ASP A 275 13.11 82.05 -4.57
CA ASP A 275 13.69 83.37 -4.29
C ASP A 275 15.23 83.24 -4.18
N GLN A 276 15.90 83.47 -5.31
CA GLN A 276 17.35 83.42 -5.44
C GLN A 276 17.92 84.85 -5.38
N GLU A 277 18.40 85.28 -4.21
CA GLU A 277 19.27 86.46 -4.07
C GLU A 277 20.75 86.02 -4.15
N VAL A 278 21.43 86.59 -5.14
CA VAL A 278 22.79 86.29 -5.59
C VAL A 278 23.85 86.59 -4.53
N LYS A 279 24.74 85.63 -4.23
CA LYS A 279 26.14 85.91 -3.84
C LYS A 279 27.13 84.91 -4.43
N ASP A 280 27.96 85.45 -5.32
CA ASP A 280 29.16 84.87 -5.91
C ASP A 280 30.15 84.31 -4.89
N GLY A 281 30.90 83.27 -5.30
CA GLY A 281 32.12 82.90 -4.58
C GLY A 281 32.72 81.53 -4.90
N ASN A 282 33.00 81.26 -6.17
CA ASN A 282 33.87 80.14 -6.58
C ASN A 282 35.33 80.42 -6.20
N ALA A 283 35.97 79.51 -5.47
CA ALA A 283 37.40 79.22 -5.61
C ALA A 283 37.73 77.83 -5.03
N GLY A 284 38.12 76.88 -5.90
CA GLY A 284 39.05 75.80 -5.52
C GLY A 284 38.70 74.39 -5.99
N ARG A 285 39.23 74.03 -7.18
CA ARG A 285 39.69 72.71 -7.69
C ARG A 285 39.63 71.54 -6.69
N GLU A 286 39.22 70.33 -7.09
CA GLU A 286 40.04 69.42 -7.92
C GLU A 286 39.25 68.25 -8.58
N LYS A 287 39.56 67.99 -9.88
CA LYS A 287 39.43 66.75 -10.72
C LYS A 287 38.13 65.92 -10.65
N VAL A 288 37.25 65.91 -11.67
CA VAL A 288 37.38 65.30 -13.04
C VAL A 288 38.12 63.96 -13.03
N ILE A 289 37.41 62.83 -13.25
CA ILE A 289 37.39 62.05 -14.51
C ILE A 289 36.05 61.28 -14.61
N ASN A 290 35.30 61.57 -15.67
CA ASN A 290 34.12 60.84 -16.20
C ASN A 290 34.54 59.51 -16.83
N GLY A 291 33.61 58.55 -16.94
CA GLY A 291 33.86 57.40 -17.83
C GLY A 291 32.79 56.32 -17.88
N VAL A 292 31.61 56.67 -18.41
CA VAL A 292 30.60 55.75 -18.94
C VAL A 292 31.22 54.76 -19.94
N ASN A 293 30.88 53.47 -19.87
CA ASN A 293 30.72 52.67 -21.09
C ASN A 293 29.83 51.44 -20.87
N GLY A 294 28.81 51.30 -21.73
CA GLY A 294 28.06 50.07 -21.91
C GLY A 294 28.60 49.28 -23.12
N ASN A 295 28.41 47.97 -23.12
CA ASN A 295 28.34 47.11 -24.31
C ASN A 295 27.81 45.73 -23.87
N SER A 296 26.64 45.28 -24.33
CA SER A 296 26.36 44.52 -25.57
C SER A 296 26.93 43.09 -25.60
N SER A 297 26.00 42.13 -25.58
CA SER A 297 25.90 40.87 -26.35
C SER A 297 27.16 40.05 -26.73
N TYR A 298 27.11 38.75 -26.42
CA TYR A 298 27.26 37.57 -27.31
C TYR A 298 27.97 36.42 -26.58
N HIS A 299 27.22 35.38 -26.20
CA HIS A 299 27.35 34.01 -26.70
C HIS A 299 26.27 33.09 -26.11
#